data_AF-A0A374UQA6-F1
#
_entry.id   AF-A0A374UQA6-F1
#
_cell.length_a   1.000
_cell.length_b   1.000
_cell.length_c   1.000
_cell.angle_alpha   90.00
_cell.angle_beta   90.00
_cell.angle_gamma   90.00
#
_symmetry.space_group_name_H-M   'P 1'
#
loop_
_entity.id
_entity.type
_entity.pdbx_description
1 polymer ?
#
loop_
_entity_poly.entity_id
_entity_poly.type
_entity_poly.pdbx_seq_one_letter_code
_entity_poly.pdbx_strand_id
1 'polypeptide(L)'
;MRSRNTVEFLATWERKHNSNFNEDAFRRITVDAKTPQFTLTPKKWIDLTNAIGIISKQGKSGGTMAHPFIACDFEMWNDAEFRFEVVKFFTSSEMEIFDSDNAE
;
A
#
# COMPACT_ATOMS: atom_id res chain seq x y z
N MET A 1 -5.67 -6.19 8.09
CA MET A 1 -4.50 -5.31 7.89
C MET A 1 -3.73 -5.24 9.21
N ARG A 2 -2.75 -6.13 9.41
CA ARG A 2 -2.02 -6.24 10.70
C ARG A 2 -0.58 -5.72 10.65
N SER A 3 0.00 -5.57 9.47
CA SER A 3 1.36 -5.04 9.31
C SER A 3 1.35 -3.52 9.34
N ARG A 4 2.22 -2.92 10.16
CA ARG A 4 2.43 -1.46 10.18
C ARG A 4 2.86 -0.96 8.80
N ASN A 5 3.76 -1.68 8.13
CA ASN A 5 4.25 -1.30 6.80
C ASN A 5 3.12 -1.20 5.78
N THR A 6 2.17 -2.15 5.81
CA THR A 6 0.99 -2.11 4.93
C THR A 6 0.14 -0.86 5.21
N VAL A 7 -0.12 -0.52 6.47
CA VAL A 7 -0.97 0.63 6.81
C VAL A 7 -0.27 1.95 6.45
N GLU A 8 1.04 2.05 6.65
CA GLU A 8 1.86 3.21 6.26
C GLU A 8 1.93 3.38 4.73
N PHE A 9 2.09 2.28 3.98
CA PHE A 9 2.08 2.31 2.53
C PHE A 9 0.74 2.80 1.98
N LEU A 10 -0.37 2.27 2.50
CA LEU A 10 -1.71 2.72 2.13
C LEU A 10 -1.92 4.20 2.46
N ALA A 11 -1.55 4.64 3.66
CA ALA A 11 -1.63 6.06 4.02
C ALA A 11 -0.80 6.94 3.08
N THR A 12 0.38 6.47 2.65
CA THR A 12 1.22 7.19 1.69
C THR A 12 0.55 7.32 0.33
N TRP A 13 -0.09 6.27 -0.16
CA TRP A 13 -0.85 6.34 -1.39
C TRP A 13 -2.05 7.29 -1.26
N GLU A 14 -2.81 7.20 -0.15
CA GLU A 14 -3.97 8.05 0.10
C GLU A 14 -3.58 9.54 0.19
N ARG A 15 -2.52 9.90 0.94
CA ARG A 15 -2.02 11.29 1.03
C ARG A 15 -1.77 11.92 -0.33
N LYS A 16 -1.30 11.13 -1.29
CA LYS A 16 -0.93 11.61 -2.64
C LYS A 16 -2.14 11.73 -3.57
N HIS A 17 -3.21 10.96 -3.35
CA HIS A 17 -4.30 10.79 -4.33
C HIS A 17 -5.70 11.07 -3.77
N ASN A 18 -5.84 11.31 -2.47
CA ASN A 18 -7.12 11.48 -1.78
C ASN A 18 -7.08 12.73 -0.89
N SER A 19 -7.66 13.82 -1.40
CA SER A 19 -7.76 15.08 -0.65
C SER A 19 -8.65 15.00 0.60
N ASN A 20 -9.49 13.96 0.71
CA ASN A 20 -10.43 13.76 1.81
C ASN A 20 -9.92 12.73 2.84
N PHE A 21 -8.67 12.29 2.72
CA PHE A 21 -8.05 11.33 3.63
C PHE A 21 -7.99 11.90 5.05
N ASN A 22 -8.54 11.16 6.02
CA ASN A 22 -8.61 11.59 7.42
C ASN A 22 -7.33 11.21 8.18
N GLU A 23 -6.38 12.14 8.22
CA GLU A 23 -5.10 11.94 8.90
C GLU A 23 -5.22 11.76 10.41
N ASP A 24 -6.18 12.42 11.03
CA ASP A 24 -6.39 12.28 12.48
C ASP A 24 -6.84 10.87 12.82
N ALA A 25 -7.70 10.27 11.99
CA ALA A 25 -8.10 8.88 12.13
C ALA A 25 -6.93 7.93 11.89
N PHE A 26 -6.10 8.17 10.87
CA PHE A 26 -4.87 7.40 10.65
C PHE A 26 -3.93 7.44 11.86
N ARG A 27 -3.69 8.62 12.45
CA ARG A 27 -2.86 8.76 13.66
C ARG A 27 -3.42 7.95 14.82
N ARG A 28 -4.73 8.01 15.05
CA ARG A 28 -5.42 7.19 16.08
C ARG A 28 -5.25 5.69 15.82
N ILE A 29 -5.49 5.24 14.58
CA ILE A 29 -5.29 3.84 14.18
C ILE A 29 -3.86 3.38 14.47
N THR A 30 -2.86 4.22 14.21
CA THR A 30 -1.44 3.89 14.43
C THR A 30 -1.10 3.75 15.92
N VAL A 31 -1.77 4.50 16.78
CA VAL A 31 -1.68 4.34 18.24
C VAL A 31 -2.36 3.05 18.68
N ASP A 32 -3.60 2.82 18.24
CA ASP A 32 -4.40 1.66 18.62
C ASP A 32 -3.81 0.34 18.12
N ALA A 33 -3.16 0.34 16.95
CA ALA A 33 -2.51 -0.82 16.34
C ALA A 33 -1.34 -1.37 17.16
N LYS A 34 -0.87 -0.65 18.20
CA LYS A 34 0.11 -1.15 19.16
C LYS A 34 -0.52 -2.09 20.21
N THR A 35 -1.85 -2.15 20.28
CA THR A 35 -2.56 -3.02 21.24
C THR A 35 -2.80 -4.41 20.63
N PRO A 36 -2.55 -5.51 21.37
CA PRO A 36 -2.70 -6.88 20.86
C PRO A 36 -4.11 -7.22 20.35
N GLN A 37 -5.13 -6.56 20.89
CA GLN A 37 -6.54 -6.80 20.59
C GLN A 37 -7.01 -6.03 19.35
N PHE A 38 -6.20 -5.09 18.82
CA PHE A 38 -6.62 -4.27 17.71
C PHE A 38 -6.66 -5.06 16.40
N THR A 39 -7.87 -5.18 15.84
CA THR A 39 -8.06 -5.71 14.49
C THR A 39 -8.51 -4.58 13.57
N LEU A 40 -7.70 -4.30 12.55
CA LEU A 40 -8.04 -3.40 11.45
C LEU A 40 -8.44 -4.20 10.22
N THR A 41 -9.72 -4.15 9.87
CA THR A 41 -10.26 -4.72 8.63
C THR A 41 -10.21 -3.65 7.52
N PRO A 42 -10.20 -4.05 6.23
CA PRO A 42 -10.26 -3.09 5.12
C PRO A 42 -11.48 -2.17 5.20
N LYS A 43 -12.65 -2.71 5.56
CA LYS A 43 -13.84 -1.90 5.80
C LYS A 43 -13.64 -0.87 6.92
N LYS A 44 -13.09 -1.27 8.07
CA LYS A 44 -12.81 -0.35 9.18
C LYS A 44 -11.78 0.71 8.80
N TRP A 45 -10.79 0.37 7.99
CA TRP A 45 -9.84 1.33 7.43
C TRP A 45 -10.58 2.38 6.59
N ILE A 46 -11.34 1.96 5.59
CA ILE A 46 -12.13 2.84 4.71
C ILE A 46 -13.05 3.75 5.51
N ASP A 47 -13.85 3.17 6.42
CA ASP A 47 -14.85 3.89 7.21
C ASP A 47 -14.21 4.95 8.14
N LEU A 48 -13.00 4.70 8.66
CA LEU A 48 -12.32 5.62 9.57
C LEU A 48 -11.53 6.70 8.83
N THR A 49 -10.86 6.34 7.73
CA THR A 49 -9.88 7.21 7.06
C THR A 49 -10.39 7.85 5.77
N ASN A 50 -11.60 7.51 5.32
CA ASN A 50 -12.13 7.88 3.99
C ASN A 50 -11.24 7.38 2.84
N ALA A 51 -10.53 6.27 3.04
CA ALA A 51 -9.63 5.72 2.04
C ALA A 51 -10.38 5.33 0.76
N ILE A 52 -9.76 5.63 -0.39
CA ILE A 52 -10.31 5.32 -1.73
C ILE A 52 -9.48 4.30 -2.51
N GLY A 53 -8.27 3.98 -2.03
CA GLY A 53 -7.33 3.05 -2.66
C GLY A 53 -7.71 1.58 -2.47
N ILE A 54 -8.62 1.28 -1.54
CA ILE A 54 -9.19 -0.05 -1.33
C ILE A 54 -10.71 0.06 -1.31
N ILE A 55 -11.38 -0.92 -1.91
CA ILE A 55 -12.83 -1.10 -1.88
C ILE A 55 -13.13 -2.43 -1.21
N SER A 56 -13.98 -2.44 -0.18
CA SER A 56 -14.41 -3.66 0.50
C SER A 56 -15.92 -3.78 0.47
N LYS A 57 -16.44 -4.80 -0.24
CA LYS A 57 -17.87 -5.09 -0.36
C LYS A 57 -18.19 -6.44 0.27
N GLN A 58 -19.30 -6.52 0.98
CA GLN A 58 -19.81 -7.78 1.56
C GLN A 58 -20.82 -8.45 0.63
N GLY A 59 -21.04 -9.76 0.78
CA GLY A 59 -22.06 -10.53 0.06
C GLY A 59 -21.52 -11.49 -1.01
N LYS A 60 -22.44 -12.16 -1.74
CA LYS A 60 -22.14 -13.23 -2.72
C LYS A 60 -21.25 -12.79 -3.90
N SER A 61 -21.26 -11.50 -4.23
CA SER A 61 -20.37 -10.85 -5.21
C SER A 61 -19.50 -9.79 -4.54
N GLY A 62 -19.27 -9.94 -3.24
CA GLY A 62 -18.38 -9.11 -2.45
C GLY A 62 -16.91 -9.48 -2.66
N GLY A 63 -16.05 -8.81 -1.93
CA GLY A 63 -14.62 -8.96 -2.04
C GLY A 63 -13.91 -7.69 -1.59
N THR A 64 -12.59 -7.78 -1.50
CA THR A 64 -11.74 -6.60 -1.33
C THR A 64 -10.92 -6.42 -2.59
N MET A 65 -11.04 -5.26 -3.21
CA MET A 65 -10.29 -4.86 -4.39
C MET A 65 -9.41 -3.66 -4.01
N ALA A 66 -8.30 -3.48 -4.70
CA ALA A 66 -7.40 -2.37 -4.48
C ALA A 66 -7.02 -1.69 -5.79
N HIS A 67 -6.63 -0.42 -5.71
CA HIS A 67 -6.02 0.30 -6.83
C HIS A 67 -4.81 -0.51 -7.37
N PRO A 68 -4.55 -0.53 -8.69
CA PRO A 68 -3.50 -1.38 -9.27
C PRO A 68 -2.11 -1.23 -8.62
N PHE A 69 -1.71 -0.02 -8.22
CA PHE A 69 -0.43 0.18 -7.51
C PHE A 69 -0.40 -0.51 -6.14
N ILE A 70 -1.52 -0.47 -5.41
CA ILE A 70 -1.64 -1.13 -4.11
C ILE A 70 -1.71 -2.64 -4.31
N ALA A 71 -2.45 -3.11 -5.31
CA ALA A 71 -2.51 -4.53 -5.66
C ALA A 71 -1.13 -5.07 -6.07
N CYS A 72 -0.34 -4.28 -6.82
CA CYS A 72 1.01 -4.63 -7.22
C CYS A 72 1.94 -4.77 -6.01
N ASP A 73 1.91 -3.82 -5.06
CA ASP A 73 2.68 -3.94 -3.80
C ASP A 73 2.30 -5.21 -3.01
N PHE A 74 1.00 -5.53 -2.96
CA PHE A 74 0.54 -6.78 -2.34
C PHE A 74 1.04 -8.03 -3.06
N GLU A 75 1.04 -8.03 -4.40
CA GLU A 75 1.56 -9.15 -5.18
C GLU A 75 3.08 -9.30 -5.00
N MET A 76 3.83 -8.19 -4.99
CA MET A 76 5.28 -8.22 -4.69
C MET A 76 5.57 -8.77 -3.30
N TRP A 77 4.69 -8.56 -2.32
CA TRP A 77 4.87 -9.15 -1.00
C TRP A 77 4.55 -10.66 -0.99
N ASN A 78 3.61 -11.10 -1.83
CA ASN A 78 3.12 -12.47 -1.92
C ASN A 78 4.03 -13.39 -2.78
N ASP A 79 4.54 -12.88 -3.89
CA ASP A 79 5.34 -13.60 -4.88
C ASP A 79 6.78 -13.08 -4.91
N ALA A 80 7.70 -13.93 -4.45
CA ALA A 80 9.12 -13.60 -4.37
C ALA A 80 9.80 -13.47 -5.75
N GLU A 81 9.35 -14.22 -6.76
CA GLU A 81 9.87 -14.16 -8.12
C GLU A 81 9.40 -12.88 -8.80
N PHE A 82 8.10 -12.56 -8.68
CA PHE A 82 7.56 -11.28 -9.15
C PHE A 82 8.29 -10.10 -8.52
N ARG A 83 8.51 -10.13 -7.20
CA ARG A 83 9.30 -9.11 -6.51
C ARG A 83 10.72 -9.00 -7.02
N PHE A 84 11.39 -10.14 -7.27
CA PHE A 84 12.75 -10.14 -7.78
C PHE A 84 12.82 -9.50 -9.17
N GLU A 85 11.92 -9.85 -10.08
CA GLU A 85 11.87 -9.26 -11.43
C GLU A 85 11.59 -7.75 -11.38
N VAL A 86 10.70 -7.29 -10.49
CA VAL A 86 10.47 -5.86 -10.28
C VAL A 86 11.74 -5.15 -9.78
N VAL A 87 12.42 -5.69 -8.76
CA VAL A 87 13.67 -5.09 -8.23
C VAL A 87 14.79 -5.09 -9.28
N LYS A 88 14.93 -6.17 -10.03
CA LYS A 88 15.89 -6.29 -11.13
C LYS A 88 15.60 -5.27 -12.22
N PHE A 89 14.35 -5.09 -12.62
CA PHE A 89 13.93 -4.10 -13.61
C PHE A 89 14.31 -2.68 -13.17
N PHE A 90 14.01 -2.29 -11.92
CA PHE A 90 14.39 -0.98 -11.38
C PHE A 90 15.91 -0.78 -11.34
N THR A 91 16.66 -1.77 -10.84
CA THR A 91 18.12 -1.69 -10.76
C THR A 91 18.79 -1.62 -12.14
N SER A 92 18.28 -2.37 -13.11
CA SER A 92 18.84 -2.41 -14.47
C SER A 92 18.53 -1.12 -15.25
N SER A 93 17.35 -0.53 -15.01
CA SER A 93 16.97 0.76 -15.63
C SER A 93 17.84 1.92 -15.12
N GLU A 94 18.30 1.87 -13.87
CA GLU A 94 19.22 2.88 -13.32
C GLU A 94 20.67 2.67 -13.76
N MET A 95 21.10 1.43 -14.04
CA MET A 95 22.47 1.13 -14.49
C MET A 95 22.78 1.70 -15.88
N GLU A 96 21.79 1.77 -16.79
CA GLU A 96 21.96 2.44 -18.09
C GLU A 96 22.15 3.96 -17.97
N ILE A 97 21.70 4.60 -16.88
CA ILE A 97 21.85 6.05 -16.66
C ILE A 97 23.26 6.39 -16.12
N PHE A 98 23.85 5.51 -15.30
CA PHE A 98 25.19 5.75 -14.75
C PHE A 98 26.34 5.46 -15.73
N ASP A 99 26.12 4.59 -16.73
CA ASP A 99 27.10 4.34 -17.79
C ASP A 99 27.12 5.42 -18.87
N SER A 100 26.03 6.20 -19.05
CA SER A 100 26.01 7.33 -20.00
C SER A 100 26.69 8.59 -19.48
N ASP A 101 26.81 8.76 -18.16
CA ASP A 101 27.39 9.96 -17.52
C ASP A 101 28.92 9.85 -17.29
N ASN A 102 29.53 8.68 -17.53
CA ASN A 102 30.98 8.45 -17.41
C ASN A 102 31.69 8.28 -18.76
N ALA A 103 31.04 8.64 -19.87
CA ALA A 103 31.57 8.52 -21.23
C ALA A 103 32.09 9.85 -21.84
N GLU A 104 32.37 10.87 -21.02
CA GLU A 104 33.02 12.14 -21.43
C GLU A 104 34.41 12.33 -20.81
#